data_AF-A0A7S0YSJ9-F1
#
_entry.id   AF-A0A7S0YSJ9-F1
#
_cell.length_a   1.000
_cell.length_b   1.000
_cell.length_c   1.000
_cell.angle_alpha   90.00
_cell.angle_beta   90.00
_cell.angle_gamma   90.00
#
_symmetry.space_group_name_H-M   'P 1'
#
loop_
_entity.id
_entity.type
_entity.pdbx_description
1 polymer ?
#
loop_
_entity_poly.entity_id
_entity_poly.type
_entity_poly.pdbx_seq_one_letter_code
_entity_poly.pdbx_strand_id
1 'polypeptide(L)'
;MLDTVLVARDRWLVEGGMIMPDKASLYVVGIEDAQYKDEKIYFWDDVYGFDMSCIKKIAISEPLVDTVNPEQICTRPHKLLTVDINTVKKEDLSFSYKYKLSAIRNDYLTALVLYFDVGFTQIHKPLWISTGPRAPYTHWRQTVFYLHNQLTMNADETVQGTIECE
;
A
#
# COMPACT_ATOMS: atom_id res chain seq x y z
N MET A 1 -4.18 1.68 -15.76
CA MET A 1 -3.90 1.59 -17.21
C MET A 1 -2.70 0.68 -17.54
N LEU A 2 -2.16 -0.12 -16.59
CA LEU A 2 -0.98 -0.95 -16.87
C LEU A 2 -1.23 -1.95 -18.01
N ASP A 3 -2.37 -2.63 -18.03
CA ASP A 3 -2.80 -3.51 -19.13
C ASP A 3 -2.64 -2.87 -20.52
N THR A 4 -3.07 -1.62 -20.66
CA THR A 4 -2.98 -0.89 -21.93
C THR A 4 -1.52 -0.59 -22.31
N VAL A 5 -0.67 -0.29 -21.32
CA VAL A 5 0.78 -0.11 -21.54
C VAL A 5 1.42 -1.41 -22.00
N LEU A 6 1.04 -2.55 -21.42
CA LEU A 6 1.55 -3.86 -21.85
C LEU A 6 1.14 -4.18 -23.30
N VAL A 7 -0.12 -3.88 -23.67
CA VAL A 7 -0.58 -4.02 -25.07
C VAL A 7 0.23 -3.12 -26.02
N ALA A 8 0.52 -1.89 -25.62
CA ALA A 8 1.31 -0.96 -26.42
C ALA A 8 2.77 -1.43 -26.57
N ARG A 9 3.37 -1.93 -25.49
CA ARG A 9 4.70 -2.55 -25.49
C ARG A 9 4.76 -3.70 -26.48
N ASP A 10 3.85 -4.66 -26.34
CA ASP A 10 3.90 -5.91 -27.11
C ASP A 10 3.62 -5.70 -28.60
N ARG A 11 2.86 -4.66 -28.97
CA ARG A 11 2.49 -4.38 -30.36
C ARG A 11 3.40 -3.40 -31.07
N TRP A 12 3.96 -2.43 -30.35
CA TRP A 12 4.56 -1.25 -30.98
C TRP A 12 5.96 -0.91 -30.49
N LEU A 13 6.42 -1.49 -29.37
CA LEU A 13 7.78 -1.22 -28.92
C LEU A 13 8.77 -2.04 -29.75
N VAL A 14 9.73 -1.35 -30.35
CA VAL A 14 10.86 -1.98 -31.06
C VAL A 14 11.80 -2.66 -30.07
N GLU A 15 12.58 -3.62 -30.55
CA GLU A 15 13.66 -4.23 -29.75
C GLU A 15 14.64 -3.15 -29.26
N GLY A 16 14.93 -3.16 -27.96
CA GLY A 16 15.75 -2.12 -27.30
C GLY A 16 15.04 -0.78 -27.09
N GLY A 17 13.73 -0.70 -27.37
CA GLY A 17 12.92 0.45 -27.03
C GLY A 17 12.82 0.67 -25.52
N MET A 18 12.61 1.92 -25.10
CA MET A 18 12.55 2.30 -23.69
C MET A 18 11.11 2.52 -23.21
N ILE A 19 10.83 2.09 -21.98
CA ILE A 19 9.56 2.36 -21.28
C ILE A 19 9.86 3.28 -20.11
N MET A 20 9.01 4.28 -19.85
CA MET A 20 9.23 5.25 -18.78
C MET A 20 7.92 5.52 -18.00
N PRO A 21 7.85 5.20 -16.70
CA PRO A 21 8.82 4.42 -15.93
C PRO A 21 8.90 2.97 -16.42
N ASP A 22 10.04 2.31 -16.19
CA ASP A 22 10.26 0.90 -16.55
C ASP A 22 10.10 -0.06 -15.36
N LYS A 23 10.13 0.45 -14.13
CA LYS A 23 9.92 -0.36 -12.92
C LYS A 23 8.90 0.24 -11.98
N ALA A 24 8.17 -0.63 -11.28
CA ALA A 24 7.31 -0.26 -10.16
C ALA A 24 7.55 -1.23 -9.00
N SER A 25 7.57 -0.74 -7.76
CA SER A 25 7.70 -1.56 -6.57
C SER A 25 6.58 -1.26 -5.59
N LEU A 26 5.90 -2.29 -5.10
CA LEU A 26 4.85 -2.17 -4.09
C LEU A 26 5.42 -2.47 -2.71
N TYR A 27 5.05 -1.67 -1.72
CA TYR A 27 5.47 -1.79 -0.34
C TYR A 27 4.28 -1.82 0.60
N VAL A 28 4.47 -2.46 1.75
CA VAL A 28 3.54 -2.43 2.89
C VAL A 28 4.26 -1.93 4.13
N VAL A 29 3.56 -1.14 4.94
CA VAL A 29 4.02 -0.69 6.26
C VAL A 29 2.85 -0.67 7.24
N GLY A 30 3.10 -0.86 8.53
CA GLY A 30 2.10 -0.79 9.58
C GLY A 30 2.06 0.59 10.25
N ILE A 31 0.86 1.04 10.62
CA ILE A 31 0.63 2.32 11.28
C ILE A 31 -0.24 2.22 12.54
N GLU A 32 -0.06 3.19 13.43
CA GLU A 32 -0.97 3.55 14.51
C GLU A 32 -1.88 4.70 14.04
N ASP A 33 -3.19 4.49 14.09
CA ASP A 33 -4.20 5.39 13.56
C ASP A 33 -5.54 5.21 14.30
N ALA A 34 -5.50 4.94 15.61
CA ALA A 34 -6.68 4.63 16.42
C ALA A 34 -7.69 5.78 16.40
N GLN A 35 -7.22 7.02 16.51
CA GLN A 35 -8.10 8.20 16.52
C GLN A 35 -8.91 8.32 15.22
N TYR A 36 -8.27 8.17 14.06
CA TYR A 36 -8.97 8.30 12.79
C TYR A 36 -9.85 7.07 12.50
N LYS A 37 -9.44 5.89 12.96
CA LYS A 37 -10.29 4.69 12.95
C LYS A 37 -11.57 4.90 13.77
N ASP A 38 -11.51 5.56 14.92
CA ASP A 38 -12.68 5.92 15.72
C ASP A 38 -13.66 6.79 14.93
N GLU A 39 -13.14 7.83 14.26
CA GLU A 39 -13.95 8.76 13.47
C GLU A 39 -14.55 8.13 12.20
N LYS A 40 -13.87 7.16 11.56
CA LYS A 40 -14.30 6.58 10.27
C LYS A 40 -15.04 5.26 10.40
N ILE A 41 -14.71 4.46 11.41
CA ILE A 41 -15.22 3.11 11.59
C ILE A 41 -16.20 3.06 12.77
N TYR A 42 -15.83 3.58 13.93
CA TYR A 42 -16.67 3.50 15.14
C TYR A 42 -17.77 4.56 15.21
N PHE A 43 -17.70 5.63 14.40
CA PHE A 43 -18.79 6.58 14.20
C PHE A 43 -20.13 5.90 13.87
N TRP A 44 -20.09 4.79 13.13
CA TRP A 44 -21.28 4.05 12.74
C TRP A 44 -21.95 3.27 13.88
N ASP A 45 -21.30 3.11 15.03
CA ASP A 45 -21.92 2.46 16.19
C ASP A 45 -23.02 3.33 16.80
N ASP A 46 -22.90 4.66 16.69
CA ASP A 46 -23.88 5.62 17.20
C ASP A 46 -23.91 6.90 16.34
N VAL A 47 -24.80 6.90 15.35
CA VAL A 47 -25.05 8.06 14.49
C VAL A 47 -26.21 8.86 15.06
N TYR A 48 -25.92 9.74 16.03
CA TYR A 48 -26.90 10.61 16.69
C TYR A 48 -28.05 9.86 17.42
N GLY A 49 -27.73 8.75 18.06
CA GLY A 49 -28.64 7.86 18.79
C GLY A 49 -29.10 6.65 17.97
N PHE A 50 -28.67 6.51 16.71
CA PHE A 50 -29.03 5.40 15.82
C PHE A 50 -27.87 4.44 15.62
N ASP A 51 -28.10 3.15 15.90
CA ASP A 51 -27.13 2.08 15.62
C ASP A 51 -27.09 1.80 14.11
N MET A 52 -25.96 2.14 13.49
CA MET A 52 -25.65 1.87 12.08
C MET A 52 -24.45 0.91 11.95
N SER A 53 -24.21 0.06 12.95
CA SER A 53 -23.09 -0.90 12.97
C SER A 53 -23.08 -1.89 11.79
N CYS A 54 -24.20 -2.02 11.07
CA CYS A 54 -24.25 -2.72 9.79
C CYS A 54 -23.34 -2.09 8.72
N ILE A 55 -23.21 -0.77 8.69
CA ILE A 55 -22.35 -0.01 7.78
C ILE A 55 -20.88 -0.15 8.17
N LYS A 56 -20.58 -0.17 9.47
CA LYS A 56 -19.21 -0.38 10.00
C LYS A 56 -18.52 -1.60 9.40
N LYS A 57 -19.26 -2.70 9.23
CA LYS A 57 -18.75 -3.95 8.63
C LYS A 57 -18.30 -3.77 7.19
N ILE A 58 -18.93 -2.87 6.45
CA ILE A 58 -18.58 -2.54 5.07
C ILE A 58 -17.41 -1.56 5.08
N ALA A 59 -17.49 -0.51 5.90
CA ALA A 59 -16.49 0.55 5.99
C ALA A 59 -15.09 0.02 6.35
N ILE A 60 -14.99 -1.00 7.21
CA ILE A 60 -13.69 -1.58 7.58
C ILE A 60 -13.06 -2.42 6.47
N SER A 61 -13.87 -2.98 5.58
CA SER A 61 -13.41 -3.77 4.44
C SER A 61 -13.05 -2.92 3.22
N GLU A 62 -13.48 -1.65 3.19
CA GLU A 62 -13.19 -0.72 2.12
C GLU A 62 -11.84 -0.02 2.39
N PRO A 63 -10.84 -0.16 1.50
CA PRO A 63 -9.57 0.55 1.65
C PRO A 63 -9.74 2.05 1.45
N LEU A 64 -9.07 2.86 2.28
CA LEU A 64 -9.13 4.32 2.20
C LEU A 64 -7.90 4.87 1.46
N VAL A 65 -8.11 5.85 0.58
CA VAL A 65 -7.01 6.59 -0.05
C VAL A 65 -6.79 7.90 0.69
N ASP A 66 -5.74 7.98 1.51
CA ASP A 66 -5.42 9.18 2.28
C ASP A 66 -3.92 9.39 2.50
N THR A 67 -3.56 10.62 2.91
CA THR A 67 -2.17 10.96 3.25
C THR A 67 -1.90 10.55 4.68
N VAL A 68 -0.98 9.60 4.86
CA VAL A 68 -0.58 9.09 6.16
C VAL A 68 0.54 9.95 6.73
N ASN A 69 0.42 10.31 8.01
CA ASN A 69 1.46 11.07 8.68
C ASN A 69 2.68 10.17 8.99
N PRO A 70 3.93 10.52 8.64
CA PRO A 70 5.09 9.67 8.85
C PRO A 70 5.31 9.20 10.29
N GLU A 71 4.89 10.00 11.28
CA GLU A 71 5.02 9.70 12.70
C GLU A 71 4.14 8.52 13.13
N GLN A 72 3.06 8.23 12.38
CA GLN A 72 2.15 7.10 12.62
C GLN A 72 2.77 5.76 12.27
N ILE A 73 3.86 5.74 11.49
CA ILE A 73 4.54 4.49 11.10
C ILE A 73 5.13 3.81 12.34
N CYS A 74 4.64 2.60 12.64
CA CYS A 74 5.09 1.79 13.76
C CYS A 74 5.92 0.57 13.34
N THR A 75 6.00 0.24 12.04
CA THR A 75 6.82 -0.88 11.54
C THR A 75 7.83 -0.46 10.46
N ARG A 76 8.84 -1.30 10.22
CA ARG A 76 9.70 -1.17 9.02
C ARG A 76 8.90 -1.52 7.76
N PRO A 77 9.10 -0.82 6.63
CA PRO A 77 8.43 -1.16 5.38
C PRO A 77 8.95 -2.49 4.83
N HIS A 78 8.06 -3.26 4.22
CA HIS A 78 8.37 -4.51 3.54
C HIS A 78 8.01 -4.38 2.06
N LYS A 79 8.95 -4.74 1.17
CA LYS A 79 8.70 -4.74 -0.27
C LYS A 79 7.95 -6.01 -0.66
N LEU A 80 6.76 -5.86 -1.24
CA LEU A 80 5.92 -6.98 -1.67
C LEU A 80 6.31 -7.48 -3.05
N LEU A 81 6.39 -6.56 -4.02
CA LEU A 81 6.56 -6.89 -5.43
C LEU A 81 7.45 -5.85 -6.10
N THR A 82 8.20 -6.29 -7.10
CA THR A 82 8.84 -5.41 -8.09
C THR A 82 8.43 -5.87 -9.48
N VAL A 83 7.71 -5.00 -10.18
CA VAL A 83 7.27 -5.18 -11.55
C VAL A 83 8.30 -4.55 -12.48
N ASP A 84 8.84 -5.35 -13.40
CA ASP A 84 9.60 -4.86 -14.55
C ASP A 84 8.66 -4.76 -15.75
N ILE A 85 8.35 -3.53 -16.16
CA ILE A 85 7.35 -3.26 -17.20
C ILE A 85 7.83 -3.77 -18.57
N ASN A 86 9.14 -3.99 -18.75
CA ASN A 86 9.67 -4.53 -20.00
C ASN A 86 9.30 -6.01 -20.20
N THR A 87 9.11 -6.77 -19.11
CA THR A 87 8.97 -8.23 -19.16
C THR A 87 7.69 -8.76 -18.54
N VAL A 88 7.04 -8.02 -17.64
CA VAL A 88 5.84 -8.46 -16.93
C VAL A 88 4.72 -8.81 -17.91
N LYS A 89 3.99 -9.88 -17.62
CA LYS A 89 2.77 -10.25 -18.33
C LYS A 89 1.54 -9.93 -17.48
N LYS A 90 0.38 -9.85 -18.12
CA LYS A 90 -0.88 -9.62 -17.43
C LYS A 90 -1.19 -10.69 -16.38
N GLU A 91 -0.81 -11.94 -16.65
CA GLU A 91 -0.98 -13.07 -15.71
C GLU A 91 -0.15 -12.91 -14.43
N ASP A 92 0.94 -12.16 -14.47
CA ASP A 92 1.81 -11.91 -13.30
C ASP A 92 1.25 -10.80 -12.39
N LEU A 93 0.15 -10.13 -12.78
CA LEU A 93 -0.48 -9.05 -12.01
C LEU A 93 -1.48 -9.56 -10.98
N SER A 94 -1.95 -10.81 -11.09
CA SER A 94 -2.69 -11.48 -10.02
C SER A 94 -1.67 -12.17 -9.12
N PHE A 95 -1.60 -11.76 -7.85
CA PHE A 95 -0.52 -12.16 -6.97
C PHE A 95 -0.96 -12.45 -5.53
N SER A 96 -0.18 -13.29 -4.87
CA SER A 96 -0.25 -13.55 -3.43
C SER A 96 1.17 -13.44 -2.87
N TYR A 97 1.44 -12.36 -2.12
CA TYR A 97 2.75 -12.10 -1.52
C TYR A 97 2.68 -12.11 0.00
N LYS A 98 3.60 -12.86 0.60
CA LYS A 98 3.82 -12.85 2.04
C LYS A 98 4.59 -11.60 2.44
N TYR A 99 4.24 -11.01 3.57
CA TYR A 99 4.98 -9.91 4.17
C TYR A 99 5.42 -10.25 5.59
N LYS A 100 6.49 -9.59 6.02
CA LYS A 100 6.95 -9.59 7.41
C LYS A 100 7.32 -8.17 7.81
N LEU A 101 6.57 -7.61 8.76
CA LEU A 101 6.79 -6.27 9.30
C LEU A 101 7.37 -6.40 10.71
N SER A 102 8.46 -5.68 10.96
CA SER A 102 9.09 -5.58 12.29
C SER A 102 8.71 -4.26 12.94
N ALA A 103 8.21 -4.30 14.17
CA ALA A 103 7.89 -3.11 14.95
C ALA A 103 9.16 -2.29 15.26
N ILE A 104 9.06 -0.98 15.14
CA ILE A 104 10.14 -0.02 15.42
C ILE A 104 10.08 0.47 16.86
N ARG A 105 8.88 0.45 17.47
CA ARG A 105 8.60 0.91 18.83
C ARG A 105 7.41 0.14 19.41
N ASN A 106 7.21 0.25 20.72
CA ASN A 106 6.02 -0.26 21.36
C ASN A 106 4.83 0.60 20.91
N ASP A 107 3.85 -0.01 20.25
CA ASP A 107 2.71 0.71 19.69
C ASP A 107 1.52 -0.21 19.38
N TYR A 108 0.40 0.38 18.98
CA TYR A 108 -0.74 -0.36 18.43
C TYR A 108 -0.71 -0.35 16.90
N LEU A 109 -0.64 -1.53 16.30
CA LEU A 109 -0.84 -1.70 14.88
C LEU A 109 -2.34 -1.74 14.58
N THR A 110 -2.83 -0.70 13.91
CA THR A 110 -4.27 -0.51 13.64
C THR A 110 -4.62 -0.68 12.16
N ALA A 111 -3.68 -0.38 11.27
CA ALA A 111 -3.85 -0.49 9.83
C ALA A 111 -2.54 -0.88 9.12
N LEU A 112 -2.70 -1.46 7.93
CA LEU A 112 -1.63 -1.64 6.96
C LEU A 112 -1.76 -0.56 5.88
N VAL A 113 -0.64 -0.01 5.45
CA VAL A 113 -0.58 1.02 4.42
C VAL A 113 0.21 0.48 3.25
N LEU A 114 -0.43 0.50 2.07
CA LEU A 114 0.22 0.21 0.80
C LEU A 114 0.59 1.50 0.09
N TYR A 115 1.79 1.49 -0.48
CA TYR A 115 2.29 2.55 -1.35
C TYR A 115 3.24 1.95 -2.38
N PHE A 116 3.53 2.70 -3.43
CA PHE A 116 4.41 2.24 -4.49
C PHE A 116 5.50 3.26 -4.84
N ASP A 117 6.61 2.73 -5.34
CA ASP A 117 7.69 3.51 -5.94
C ASP A 117 7.76 3.21 -7.43
N VAL A 118 8.01 4.24 -8.24
CA VAL A 118 8.26 4.10 -9.68
C VAL A 118 9.71 4.44 -10.00
N GLY A 119 10.33 3.62 -10.84
CA GLY A 119 11.72 3.73 -11.22
C GLY A 119 11.86 4.03 -12.72
N PHE A 120 12.67 5.03 -13.03
CA PHE A 120 13.21 5.31 -14.36
C PHE A 120 14.66 4.83 -14.35
N THR A 121 14.91 3.57 -14.71
CA THR A 121 16.23 2.93 -14.59
C THR A 121 17.03 2.93 -15.89
N GLN A 122 16.37 3.21 -17.03
CA GLN A 122 16.98 3.25 -18.36
C GLN A 122 17.57 4.63 -18.73
N ILE A 123 17.67 5.56 -17.79
CA ILE A 123 18.25 6.90 -17.98
C ILE A 123 19.66 6.99 -17.37
N HIS A 124 20.49 7.97 -17.78
CA HIS A 124 21.88 8.11 -17.33
C HIS A 124 22.04 8.06 -15.79
N LYS A 125 21.12 8.67 -15.04
CA LYS A 125 21.07 8.60 -13.58
C LYS A 125 19.71 8.05 -13.19
N PRO A 126 19.60 6.77 -12.80
CA PRO A 126 18.34 6.19 -12.39
C PRO A 126 17.61 7.04 -11.35
N LEU A 127 16.32 7.27 -11.56
CA LEU A 127 15.48 8.09 -10.70
C LEU A 127 14.35 7.23 -10.12
N TRP A 128 14.10 7.39 -8.83
CA TRP A 128 12.97 6.77 -8.14
C TRP A 128 12.07 7.83 -7.54
N ILE A 129 10.77 7.71 -7.75
CA ILE A 129 9.75 8.56 -7.16
C ILE A 129 8.89 7.67 -6.27
N SER A 130 8.79 8.02 -5.00
CA SER A 130 8.02 7.27 -4.01
C SER A 130 6.70 7.96 -3.71
N THR A 131 5.64 7.17 -3.53
CA THR A 131 4.37 7.61 -2.94
C THR A 131 4.27 7.29 -1.45
N GLY A 132 5.35 6.80 -0.83
CA GLY A 132 5.34 6.41 0.58
C GLY A 132 5.12 7.58 1.53
N PRO A 133 4.68 7.34 2.77
CA PRO A 133 4.34 8.43 3.69
C PRO A 133 5.51 9.38 3.98
N ARG A 134 6.75 8.86 3.99
CA ARG A 134 7.99 9.64 4.20
C ARG A 134 8.44 10.45 2.99
N ALA A 135 7.78 10.29 1.84
CA ALA A 135 8.09 11.02 0.62
C ALA A 135 7.25 12.30 0.51
N PRO A 136 7.65 13.27 -0.34
CA PRO A 136 6.80 14.42 -0.65
C PRO A 136 5.42 13.99 -1.16
N TYR A 137 4.41 14.81 -0.89
CA TYR A 137 3.02 14.55 -1.28
C TYR A 137 2.88 14.26 -2.78
N THR A 138 2.05 13.27 -3.10
CA THR A 138 1.60 12.97 -4.47
C THR A 138 0.08 12.82 -4.48
N HIS A 139 -0.56 12.99 -5.65
CA HIS A 139 -2.02 12.86 -5.77
C HIS A 139 -2.53 11.43 -5.50
N TRP A 140 -1.65 10.42 -5.57
CA TRP A 140 -2.00 9.03 -5.23
C TRP A 140 -2.15 8.79 -3.73
N ARG A 141 -1.55 9.66 -2.90
CA ARG A 141 -1.48 9.47 -1.44
C ARG A 141 -1.00 8.05 -1.10
N GLN A 142 -1.60 7.40 -0.11
CA GLN A 142 -1.40 5.99 0.21
C GLN A 142 -2.75 5.27 0.36
N THR A 143 -2.74 3.94 0.30
CA THR A 143 -3.93 3.12 0.53
C THR A 143 -3.88 2.47 1.90
N VAL A 144 -4.85 2.79 2.76
CA VAL A 144 -4.95 2.34 4.15
C VAL A 144 -5.96 1.20 4.26
N PHE A 145 -5.54 0.11 4.88
CA PHE A 145 -6.34 -1.09 5.15
C PHE A 145 -6.43 -1.26 6.66
N TYR A 146 -7.58 -0.95 7.25
CA TYR A 146 -7.78 -1.14 8.68
C TYR A 146 -7.85 -2.62 9.05
N LEU A 147 -7.18 -2.98 10.14
CA LEU A 147 -7.34 -4.29 10.74
C LEU A 147 -8.66 -4.34 11.51
N HIS A 148 -9.34 -5.49 11.49
CA HIS A 148 -10.52 -5.71 12.34
C HIS A 148 -10.19 -5.47 13.82
N ASN A 149 -9.15 -6.11 14.31
CA ASN A 149 -8.63 -5.94 15.66
C ASN A 149 -7.27 -5.24 15.59
N GLN A 150 -7.05 -4.27 16.48
CA GLN A 150 -5.72 -3.72 16.67
C GLN A 150 -4.79 -4.76 17.30
N LEU A 151 -3.51 -4.71 16.95
CA LEU A 151 -2.49 -5.58 17.53
C LEU A 151 -1.56 -4.75 18.40
N THR A 152 -1.40 -5.12 19.66
CA THR A 152 -0.35 -4.54 20.52
C THR A 152 0.98 -5.15 20.10
N MET A 153 1.95 -4.32 19.74
CA MET A 153 3.29 -4.75 19.37
C MET A 153 4.33 -4.12 20.28
N ASN A 154 5.29 -4.92 20.74
CA ASN A 154 6.52 -4.41 21.33
C ASN A 154 7.58 -4.18 20.25
N ALA A 155 8.56 -3.33 20.55
CA ALA A 155 9.71 -3.11 19.70
C ALA A 155 10.37 -4.46 19.31
N ASP A 156 10.78 -4.57 18.05
CA ASP A 156 11.41 -5.75 17.44
C ASP A 156 10.50 -7.00 17.28
N GLU A 157 9.25 -6.98 17.78
CA GLU A 157 8.28 -8.01 17.43
C GLU A 157 7.92 -7.95 15.94
N THR A 158 7.46 -9.08 15.40
CA THR A 158 7.15 -9.17 13.98
C THR A 158 5.75 -9.67 13.73
N VAL A 159 5.03 -8.99 12.84
CA VAL A 159 3.76 -9.46 12.28
C VAL A 159 4.00 -9.98 10.86
N GLN A 160 3.33 -11.08 10.53
CA GLN A 160 3.41 -11.72 9.22
C GLN A 160 2.00 -11.92 8.69
N GLY A 161 1.88 -11.90 7.38
CA GLY A 161 0.61 -12.15 6.69
C GLY A 161 0.84 -12.31 5.21
N THR A 162 -0.27 -12.39 4.48
CA THR A 162 -0.30 -12.49 3.03
C THR A 162 -1.22 -11.40 2.49
N ILE A 163 -0.81 -10.75 1.41
CA ILE A 163 -1.66 -9.84 0.63
C ILE A 163 -1.91 -10.51 -0.72
N GLU A 164 -3.19 -10.61 -1.06
CA GLU A 164 -3.66 -11.22 -2.30
C GLU A 164 -4.44 -10.17 -3.10
N CYS A 165 -4.14 -10.09 -4.39
CA CYS A 165 -4.78 -9.21 -5.35
C CYS A 165 -5.09 -10.04 -6.57
N GLU A 166 -6.37 -10.26 -6.85
CA GLU A 166 -6.86 -11.08 -7.97
C GLU A 166 -7.32 -10.23 -9.16
#